data_AF-A0A6I6S825-F1
#
_entry.id   AF-A0A6I6S825-F1
#
_cell.length_a   1.000
_cell.length_b   1.000
_cell.length_c   1.000
_cell.angle_alpha   90.00
_cell.angle_beta   90.00
_cell.angle_gamma   90.00
#
_symmetry.space_group_name_H-M   'P 1'
#
loop_
_entity.id
_entity.type
_entity.pdbx_description
1 polymer ?
#
loop_
_entity_poly.entity_id
_entity_poly.type
_entity_poly.pdbx_seq_one_letter_code
_entity_poly.pdbx_strand_id
1 'polypeptide(L)' 'MTRPALNALRLVLDDGIERTYLLESPTPAALATDTPPSYDVWVHLSYVLAQQGRDAAWLTRYVGLPWAAAYRIVAAARQP' A
#
# COMPACT_ATOMS: atom_id res chain seq x y z
N MET A 1 -6.76 -0.92 -25.61
CA MET A 1 -5.93 -1.53 -24.56
C MET A 1 -6.31 -0.89 -23.24
N THR A 2 -7.04 -1.60 -22.38
CA THR A 2 -7.41 -1.11 -21.06
C THR A 2 -6.15 -1.07 -20.21
N ARG A 3 -5.73 0.12 -19.78
CA ARG A 3 -4.57 0.28 -18.90
C ARG A 3 -4.82 -0.56 -17.64
N PRO A 4 -3.91 -1.47 -17.25
CA PRO A 4 -4.09 -2.23 -16.02
C PRO A 4 -4.23 -1.24 -14.86
N ALA A 5 -5.27 -1.41 -14.05
CA ALA A 5 -5.46 -0.59 -12.87
C ALA A 5 -4.24 -0.79 -11.96
N LEU A 6 -3.55 0.28 -11.60
CA LEU A 6 -2.43 0.20 -10.68
C LEU A 6 -2.98 -0.15 -9.31
N ASN A 7 -2.48 -1.24 -8.72
CA ASN A 7 -2.84 -1.62 -7.36
C ASN A 7 -2.16 -0.66 -6.37
N ALA A 8 -2.86 0.43 -6.05
CA ALA A 8 -2.34 1.55 -5.29
C ALA A 8 -3.40 2.11 -4.34
N LEU A 9 -2.94 2.67 -3.22
CA LEU A 9 -3.80 3.10 -2.11
C LEU A 9 -3.39 4.48 -1.60
N ARG A 10 -4.38 5.32 -1.30
CA ARG A 10 -4.12 6.60 -0.62
C ARG A 10 -3.92 6.37 0.87
N LEU A 11 -2.74 6.73 1.35
CA LEU A 11 -2.31 6.54 2.73
C LEU A 11 -1.70 7.82 3.27
N VAL A 12 -1.79 7.97 4.59
CA VAL A 12 -1.05 8.94 5.38
C VAL A 12 -0.11 8.13 6.26
N LEU A 13 1.20 8.35 6.12
CA LEU A 13 2.23 7.72 6.94
C LEU A 13 2.66 8.67 8.07
N ASP A 14 3.78 8.39 8.75
CA ASP A 14 4.24 9.17 9.91
C ASP A 14 4.57 10.63 9.60
N ASP A 15 4.82 10.97 8.34
CA ASP A 15 5.06 12.34 7.91
C ASP A 15 3.78 13.18 7.78
N GLY A 16 2.61 12.56 7.98
CA GLY A 16 1.31 13.23 7.99
C GLY A 16 0.80 13.66 6.62
N ILE A 17 1.50 13.33 5.52
CA ILE A 17 1.13 13.76 4.17
C ILE A 17 0.40 12.63 3.44
N GLU A 18 -0.79 12.91 2.90
CA GLU A 18 -1.52 11.94 2.08
C GLU A 18 -0.84 11.77 0.72
N ARG A 19 -0.49 10.52 0.38
CA ARG A 19 0.02 10.14 -0.95
C ARG A 19 -0.59 8.85 -1.44
N THR A 20 -0.53 8.64 -2.75
CA THR A 20 -0.87 7.36 -3.37
C THR A 20 0.36 6.46 -3.34
N TYR A 21 0.27 5.31 -2.68
CA TYR A 21 1.34 4.32 -2.59
C TYR A 21 1.01 3.07 -3.39
N LEU A 22 1.99 2.52 -4.09
CA LEU A 22 1.89 1.21 -4.72
C LEU A 22 1.84 0.11 -3.66
N LEU A 23 0.93 -0.85 -3.85
CA LEU A 23 0.83 -2.06 -3.01
C LEU A 23 1.68 -3.21 -3.57
N GLU A 24 2.01 -3.17 -4.85
CA GLU A 24 2.81 -4.15 -5.57
C GLU A 24 4.14 -3.57 -6.03
N SER A 25 5.08 -4.44 -6.40
CA SER A 25 6.36 -4.04 -7.00
C SER A 25 6.12 -3.12 -8.20
N PRO A 26 6.84 -1.99 -8.31
CA PRO A 26 6.66 -1.06 -9.41
C PRO A 26 7.03 -1.73 -10.73
N THR A 27 6.15 -1.62 -11.71
CA THR A 27 6.43 -2.02 -13.10
C THR A 27 6.78 -0.77 -13.93
N PRO A 28 7.51 -0.90 -15.05
CA PRO A 28 7.76 0.24 -15.94
C PRO A 28 6.48 0.98 -16.36
N ALA A 29 5.37 0.26 -16.52
CA ALA A 29 4.06 0.83 -16.84
C ALA A 29 3.46 1.65 -15.68
N ALA A 30 3.70 1.25 -14.43
CA ALA A 30 3.26 2.00 -13.24
C ALA A 30 3.97 3.34 -13.07
N LEU A 31 5.20 3.43 -13.56
CA LEU A 31 6.03 4.63 -13.48
C LEU A 31 5.81 5.59 -14.66
N ALA A 32 5.18 5.13 -15.75
CA ALA A 32 4.93 5.90 -16.96
C ALA A 32 3.70 6.84 -16.90
N THR A 33 3.37 7.35 -15.72
CA THR A 33 2.17 8.20 -15.49
C THR A 33 2.57 9.62 -15.09
N ASP A 34 1.81 10.63 -15.52
CA ASP A 34 2.10 12.05 -15.22
C ASP A 34 2.26 12.36 -13.72
N THR A 35 1.63 11.57 -12.85
CA THR A 35 1.83 11.62 -11.40
C THR A 35 2.02 10.19 -10.89
N PRO A 36 3.27 9.67 -10.88
CA PRO A 36 3.52 8.29 -10.49
C PRO A 36 3.23 8.10 -9.00
N PRO A 37 2.56 7.00 -8.62
CA PRO A 37 2.39 6.65 -7.22
C PRO A 37 3.77 6.41 -6.56
N SER A 38 3.87 6.72 -5.28
CA SER A 38 5.06 6.46 -4.49
C SER A 38 5.23 4.97 -4.24
N TYR A 39 6.48 4.50 -4.14
CA TYR A 39 6.78 3.16 -3.67
C TYR A 39 7.45 3.25 -2.30
N ASP A 40 6.87 2.58 -1.33
CA ASP A 40 7.42 2.43 0.02
C ASP A 40 7.48 0.93 0.35
N VAL A 41 8.67 0.46 0.73
CA VAL A 41 8.91 -0.97 0.99
C VAL A 41 8.09 -1.50 2.16
N TRP A 42 7.80 -0.67 3.16
CA TRP A 42 7.01 -1.07 4.32
C TRP A 42 5.52 -1.13 4.00
N VAL A 43 5.04 -0.26 3.10
CA VAL A 43 3.67 -0.37 2.55
C VAL A 43 3.52 -1.67 1.75
N HIS A 44 4.47 -1.96 0.85
CA HIS A 44 4.46 -3.20 0.06
C HIS A 44 4.54 -4.45 0.96
N LEU A 45 5.47 -4.50 1.90
CA LEU A 45 5.60 -5.61 2.86
C LEU A 45 4.32 -5.81 3.66
N SER A 46 3.70 -4.73 4.13
CA SER A 46 2.47 -4.79 4.91
C SER A 46 1.30 -5.35 4.11
N TYR A 47 1.22 -5.02 2.82
CA TYR A 47 0.22 -5.59 1.93
C TYR A 47 0.41 -7.09 1.74
N VAL A 48 1.64 -7.55 1.49
CA VAL A 48 1.97 -8.99 1.40
C VAL A 48 1.65 -9.73 2.69
N LEU A 49 1.99 -9.17 3.84
CA LEU A 49 1.69 -9.76 5.14
C LEU A 49 0.18 -9.78 5.44
N ALA A 50 -0.56 -8.76 5.02
CA ALA A 50 -2.01 -8.73 5.14
C ALA A 50 -2.68 -9.81 4.28
N GLN A 51 -2.20 -10.05 3.07
CA GLN A 51 -2.63 -11.17 2.23
C GLN A 51 -2.35 -12.54 2.88
N GLN A 52 -1.31 -12.64 3.71
CA GLN A 52 -0.97 -13.82 4.50
C GLN A 52 -1.73 -13.92 5.83
N GLY A 53 -2.72 -13.04 6.07
CA GLY A 53 -3.60 -13.10 7.24
C GLY A 53 -3.15 -12.28 8.43
N ARG A 54 -2.15 -11.39 8.30
CA ARG A 54 -1.83 -10.41 9.36
C ARG A 54 -2.85 -9.29 9.39
N ASP A 55 -3.27 -8.91 10.60
CA ASP A 55 -4.24 -7.83 10.79
C ASP A 55 -3.55 -6.48 11.07
N ALA A 56 -4.35 -5.42 11.16
CA ALA A 56 -3.85 -4.06 11.32
C ALA A 56 -3.12 -3.87 12.66
N ALA A 57 -3.55 -4.56 13.72
CA ALA A 57 -2.90 -4.49 15.04
C ALA A 57 -1.50 -5.11 15.00
N TRP A 58 -1.37 -6.26 14.33
CA TRP A 58 -0.09 -6.91 14.10
C TRP A 58 0.84 -5.99 13.29
N LEU A 59 0.35 -5.40 12.20
CA LEU A 59 1.16 -4.53 11.35
C LEU A 59 1.62 -3.26 12.07
N THR A 60 0.74 -2.59 12.81
CA THR A 60 1.12 -1.43 13.63
C THR A 60 2.18 -1.80 14.67
N ARG A 61 2.05 -2.97 15.31
CA ARG A 61 2.98 -3.40 16.35
C ARG A 61 4.36 -3.80 15.81
N TYR A 62 4.41 -4.51 14.69
CA TYR A 62 5.64 -5.17 14.23
C TYR A 62 6.26 -4.55 12.99
N VAL A 63 5.49 -3.82 12.19
CA VAL A 63 5.98 -3.07 11.01
C VAL A 63 6.07 -1.56 11.32
N GLY A 64 5.38 -1.09 12.35
CA GLY A 64 5.44 0.30 12.79
C GLY A 64 4.54 1.25 11.98
N LEU A 65 3.64 0.72 11.14
CA LEU A 65 2.72 1.56 10.38
C LEU A 65 1.69 2.26 11.28
N PRO A 66 1.32 3.53 10.98
CA PRO A 66 0.16 4.17 11.59
C PRO A 66 -1.08 3.30 11.47
N TRP A 67 -1.88 3.24 12.54
CA TRP A 67 -3.10 2.40 12.59
C TRP A 67 -4.03 2.62 11.39
N ALA A 68 -4.25 3.88 10.99
CA ALA A 68 -5.09 4.22 9.86
C ALA A 68 -4.54 3.66 8.53
N ALA A 69 -3.23 3.68 8.34
CA ALA A 69 -2.58 3.11 7.16
C ALA A 69 -2.67 1.58 7.17
N ALA A 70 -2.34 0.95 8.30
CA ALA A 70 -2.43 -0.50 8.48
C ALA A 70 -3.85 -1.04 8.24
N TYR A 71 -4.87 -0.34 8.76
CA TYR A 71 -6.27 -0.70 8.54
C TYR A 71 -6.66 -0.66 7.06
N ARG A 72 -6.29 0.42 6.35
CA ARG A 72 -6.58 0.56 4.92
C ARG A 72 -5.88 -0.51 4.08
N ILE A 73 -4.62 -0.83 4.38
CA ILE A 73 -3.85 -1.87 3.69
C ILE A 73 -4.50 -3.24 3.88
N VAL A 74 -4.91 -3.58 5.10
CA VAL A 74 -5.57 -4.86 5.40
C VAL A 74 -6.94 -4.94 4.73
N ALA A 75 -7.68 -3.84 4.66
CA ALA A 75 -8.94 -3.79 3.92
C ALA A 75 -8.71 -4.06 2.43
N ALA A 76 -7.71 -3.40 1.82
CA ALA A 76 -7.36 -3.60 0.41
C ALA A 76 -6.91 -5.04 0.12
N ALA A 77 -6.10 -5.65 1.00
CA ALA A 77 -5.61 -7.02 0.84
C ALA A 77 -6.71 -8.10 0.91
N ARG A 78 -7.90 -7.76 1.43
CA ARG A 78 -9.06 -8.67 1.53
C ARG A 78 -10.05 -8.49 0.39
N GLN A 79 -9.87 -7.48 -0.47
CA GLN A 79 -10.71 -7.30 -1.65
C GLN A 79 -10.24 -8.29 -2.73
N PRO A 80 -11.18 -9.03 -3.36
CA PRO A 80 -10.87 -10.00 -4.41
C PRO A 80 -10.42 -9.35 -5.72
#